data_AF-A0A0L7L0G4-F1
#
_entry.id   AF-A0A0L7L0G4-F1
#
_cell.length_a   1.000
_cell.length_b   1.000
_cell.length_c   1.000
_cell.angle_alpha   90.00
_cell.angle_beta   90.00
_cell.angle_gamma   90.00
#
_symmetry.space_group_name_H-M   'P 1'
#
loop_
_entity.id
_entity.type
_entity.pdbx_description
1 polymer ?
#
loop_
_entity_poly.entity_id
_entity_poly.type
_entity_poly.pdbx_seq_one_letter_code
_entity_poly.pdbx_strand_id
1 'polypeptide(L)'
;MQWARELQTKQDELFWDQEHAGYYTCSADDATVVLRLKEDQDGAEPSGNSVSCLNLQRLAACADRRAEPAAGELHRDMAKQILQAFAKRLNDMPTALPEMMSALMFYNDSPTHAAAQTLVRWSWSAWCGRGCCRAECLLSRVRKTTDVPTAYVCRRYACSLPVTDVKDLENILDQAPVQAKQK
;
A
#
# COMPACT_ATOMS: atom_id res chain seq x y z
N MET A 1 1.60 -7.01 -15.34
CA MET A 1 1.41 -5.64 -14.79
C MET A 1 0.49 -4.77 -15.64
N GLN A 2 0.57 -4.82 -16.98
CA GLN A 2 -0.36 -4.09 -17.85
C GLN A 2 -1.83 -4.47 -17.58
N TRP A 3 -2.12 -5.77 -17.50
CA TRP A 3 -3.47 -6.25 -17.23
C TRP A 3 -4.07 -5.76 -15.90
N ALA A 4 -3.26 -5.65 -14.84
CA ALA A 4 -3.73 -5.14 -13.55
C ALA A 4 -4.17 -3.66 -13.63
N ARG A 5 -3.50 -2.87 -14.47
CA ARG A 5 -3.91 -1.47 -14.73
C ARG A 5 -5.16 -1.41 -15.58
N GLU A 6 -5.26 -2.22 -16.63
CA GLU A 6 -6.45 -2.27 -17.49
C GLU A 6 -7.70 -2.67 -16.69
N LEU A 7 -7.58 -3.65 -15.79
CA LEU A 7 -8.66 -4.02 -14.88
C LEU A 7 -9.01 -2.91 -13.89
N GLN A 8 -8.02 -2.22 -13.32
CA GLN A 8 -8.27 -1.09 -12.44
C GLN A 8 -8.98 0.04 -13.17
N THR A 9 -8.51 0.41 -14.37
CA THR A 9 -9.15 1.44 -15.19
C THR A 9 -10.59 1.08 -15.53
N LYS A 10 -10.87 -0.20 -15.88
CA LYS A 10 -12.27 -0.63 -16.08
C LYS A 10 -13.10 -0.60 -14.81
N GLN A 11 -12.51 -0.91 -13.65
CA GLN A 11 -13.21 -0.77 -12.38
C GLN A 11 -13.57 0.70 -12.10
N ASP A 12 -12.63 1.61 -12.35
CA ASP A 12 -12.80 3.04 -12.16
C ASP A 12 -13.91 3.59 -13.08
N GLU A 13 -13.90 3.20 -14.36
CA GLU A 13 -14.92 3.64 -15.32
C GLU A 13 -16.33 3.17 -14.96
N LEU A 14 -16.49 1.92 -14.50
CA LEU A 14 -17.81 1.30 -14.34
C LEU A 14 -18.40 1.51 -12.94
N PHE A 15 -17.56 1.64 -11.92
CA PHE A 15 -18.02 1.50 -10.52
C PHE A 15 -17.61 2.64 -9.61
N TRP A 16 -16.66 3.50 -9.99
CA TRP A 16 -16.20 4.58 -9.10
C TRP A 16 -17.26 5.66 -8.88
N ASP A 17 -17.44 6.05 -7.62
CA ASP A 17 -18.29 7.17 -7.23
C ASP A 17 -17.47 8.46 -7.16
N GLN A 18 -17.72 9.37 -8.12
CA GLN A 18 -17.03 10.67 -8.17
C GLN A 18 -17.44 11.63 -7.04
N GLU A 19 -18.61 11.44 -6.42
CA GLU A 19 -19.13 12.35 -5.40
C GLU A 19 -18.75 11.90 -3.99
N HIS A 20 -18.88 10.61 -3.69
CA HIS A 20 -18.68 10.08 -2.34
C HIS A 20 -17.50 9.10 -2.22
N ALA A 21 -16.71 8.93 -3.27
CA ALA A 21 -15.57 8.00 -3.36
C ALA A 21 -15.91 6.52 -3.11
N GLY A 22 -15.01 5.62 -3.53
CA GLY A 22 -15.22 4.19 -3.46
C GLY A 22 -16.06 3.66 -4.62
N TYR A 23 -16.22 2.34 -4.64
CA TYR A 23 -16.80 1.59 -5.74
C TYR A 23 -18.15 1.00 -5.36
N TYR A 24 -19.11 1.17 -6.26
CA TYR A 24 -20.38 0.45 -6.22
C TYR A 24 -20.18 -1.03 -6.57
N THR A 25 -21.09 -1.89 -6.07
CA THR A 25 -21.09 -3.33 -6.39
C THR A 25 -21.59 -3.64 -7.81
N CYS A 26 -22.25 -2.68 -8.47
CA CYS A 26 -22.83 -2.85 -9.79
C CYS A 26 -22.69 -1.61 -10.67
N SER A 27 -22.78 -1.81 -11.99
CA SER A 27 -22.67 -0.76 -12.99
C SER A 27 -23.82 0.25 -12.85
N ALA A 28 -23.59 1.49 -13.29
CA ALA A 28 -24.63 2.50 -13.41
C ALA A 28 -25.68 2.16 -14.47
N ASP A 29 -25.29 1.37 -15.49
CA ASP A 29 -26.15 1.02 -16.63
C ASP A 29 -27.06 -0.20 -16.38
N ASP A 30 -26.94 -0.84 -15.20
CA ASP A 30 -27.76 -2.00 -14.87
C ASP A 30 -29.15 -1.58 -14.40
N ALA A 31 -30.10 -1.55 -15.33
CA ALA A 31 -31.49 -1.20 -15.08
C ALA A 31 -32.23 -2.20 -14.16
N THR A 32 -31.65 -3.36 -13.87
CA THR A 32 -32.27 -4.37 -12.97
C THR A 32 -32.00 -4.09 -11.50
N VAL A 33 -30.98 -3.29 -11.19
CA VAL A 33 -30.58 -2.98 -9.81
C VAL A 33 -31.17 -1.64 -9.37
N VAL A 34 -32.18 -1.71 -8.51
CA VAL A 34 -32.88 -0.52 -7.99
C VAL A 34 -32.00 0.31 -7.04
N LEU A 35 -31.14 -0.34 -6.27
CA LEU A 35 -30.27 0.31 -5.29
C LEU A 35 -28.83 -0.15 -5.47
N ARG A 36 -27.96 0.81 -5.81
CA ARG A 36 -26.52 0.58 -5.90
C ARG A 36 -25.90 0.84 -4.55
N LEU A 37 -25.25 -0.17 -3.99
CA LEU A 37 -24.61 -0.09 -2.68
C LEU A 37 -23.10 -0.15 -2.83
N LYS A 38 -22.41 0.42 -1.85
CA LYS A 38 -21.00 0.13 -1.58
C LYS A 38 -21.00 -0.85 -0.43
N GLU A 39 -20.35 -1.99 -0.58
CA GLU A 39 -20.19 -2.94 0.52
C GLU A 39 -19.47 -2.26 1.69
N ASP A 40 -20.11 -2.26 2.85
CA ASP A 40 -19.69 -1.55 4.06
C ASP A 40 -19.10 -2.47 5.14
N GLN A 41 -18.85 -3.73 4.78
CA GLN A 41 -18.26 -4.75 5.63
C GLN A 41 -17.61 -5.83 4.78
N ASP A 42 -16.48 -6.35 5.24
CA ASP A 42 -15.87 -7.58 4.73
C ASP A 42 -16.56 -8.77 5.42
N GLY A 43 -16.96 -9.76 4.62
CA GLY A 43 -17.60 -10.98 5.10
C GLY A 43 -16.64 -12.17 5.06
N ALA A 44 -17.16 -13.33 4.62
CA ALA A 44 -16.30 -14.44 4.22
C ALA A 44 -15.43 -14.09 3.00
N GLU A 45 -15.87 -13.11 2.22
CA GLU A 45 -15.15 -12.50 1.12
C GLU A 45 -14.83 -11.04 1.48
N PRO A 46 -13.64 -10.53 1.11
CA PRO A 46 -13.33 -9.12 1.32
C PRO A 46 -14.20 -8.26 0.41
N SER A 47 -14.62 -7.10 0.91
CA SER A 47 -15.41 -6.18 0.10
C SER A 47 -14.61 -5.63 -1.07
N GLY A 48 -15.30 -5.31 -2.16
CA GLY A 48 -14.66 -4.73 -3.34
C GLY A 48 -13.85 -3.47 -3.02
N ASN A 49 -14.33 -2.64 -2.10
CA ASN A 49 -13.64 -1.42 -1.66
C ASN A 49 -12.35 -1.72 -0.87
N SER A 50 -12.37 -2.71 0.02
CA SER A 50 -11.17 -3.13 0.76
C SER A 50 -10.07 -3.61 -0.19
N VAL A 51 -10.43 -4.47 -1.13
CA VAL A 51 -9.49 -5.01 -2.13
C VAL A 51 -8.96 -3.91 -3.04
N SER A 52 -9.83 -3.03 -3.54
CA SER A 52 -9.44 -1.93 -4.42
C SER A 52 -8.53 -0.93 -3.71
N CYS A 53 -8.79 -0.62 -2.44
CA CYS A 53 -7.91 0.25 -1.65
C CYS A 53 -6.47 -0.29 -1.64
N LEU A 54 -6.29 -1.58 -1.37
CA LEU A 54 -4.95 -2.18 -1.37
C LEU A 54 -4.34 -2.28 -2.78
N ASN A 55 -5.16 -2.58 -3.80
CA ASN A 55 -4.71 -2.64 -5.20
C ASN A 55 -4.20 -1.28 -5.69
N LEU A 56 -4.92 -0.19 -5.42
CA LEU A 56 -4.51 1.17 -5.77
C LEU A 56 -3.16 1.53 -5.13
N GLN A 57 -2.95 1.18 -3.86
CA GLN A 57 -1.67 1.42 -3.19
C GLN A 57 -0.51 0.59 -3.79
N ARG A 58 -0.79 -0.65 -4.20
CA ARG A 58 0.18 -1.50 -4.93
C ARG A 58 0.50 -0.94 -6.31
N LEU A 59 -0.52 -0.45 -7.03
CA LEU A 59 -0.37 0.18 -8.34
C LEU A 59 0.43 1.49 -8.24
N ALA A 60 0.21 2.28 -7.19
CA ALA A 60 1.00 3.47 -6.91
C ALA A 60 2.48 3.14 -6.73
N ALA A 61 2.80 2.18 -5.86
CA ALA A 61 4.18 1.74 -5.65
C ALA A 61 4.83 1.15 -6.92
N CYS A 62 4.04 0.58 -7.83
CA CYS A 62 4.52 0.12 -9.13
C CYS A 62 4.77 1.29 -10.10
N ALA A 63 3.94 2.33 -10.07
CA ALA A 63 4.11 3.54 -10.87
C ALA A 63 5.36 4.31 -10.45
N ASP A 64 5.62 4.45 -9.15
CA ASP A 64 6.85 5.08 -8.64
C ASP A 64 8.11 4.40 -9.18
N ARG A 65 8.12 3.05 -9.16
CA ARG A 65 9.25 2.24 -9.68
C ARG A 65 9.47 2.40 -11.18
N ARG A 66 8.45 2.81 -11.92
CA ARG A 66 8.51 3.06 -13.37
C ARG A 66 8.77 4.54 -13.70
N ALA A 67 8.99 5.37 -12.69
CA ALA A 67 9.11 6.82 -12.82
C ALA A 67 7.88 7.47 -13.50
N GLU A 68 6.68 6.99 -13.14
CA GLU A 68 5.39 7.53 -13.56
C GLU A 68 4.68 8.21 -12.37
N PRO A 69 5.21 9.35 -11.86
CA PRO A 69 4.77 9.93 -10.59
C PRO A 69 3.29 10.35 -10.59
N ALA A 70 2.79 10.91 -11.70
CA ALA A 70 1.39 11.32 -11.83
C ALA A 70 0.41 10.15 -11.67
N ALA A 71 0.73 8.98 -12.27
CA ALA A 71 -0.07 7.77 -12.09
C ALA A 71 0.06 7.22 -10.66
N GLY A 72 1.22 7.39 -10.01
CA GLY A 72 1.43 7.01 -8.62
C GLY A 72 0.60 7.85 -7.64
N GLU A 73 0.59 9.16 -7.85
CA GLU A 73 -0.20 10.13 -7.06
C GLU A 73 -1.70 9.89 -7.22
N LEU A 74 -2.18 9.72 -8.45
CA LEU A 74 -3.59 9.43 -8.72
C LEU A 74 -4.10 8.24 -7.90
N HIS A 75 -3.40 7.09 -7.97
CA HIS A 75 -3.84 5.91 -7.23
C HIS A 75 -3.70 6.08 -5.71
N ARG A 76 -2.70 6.82 -5.22
CA ARG A 76 -2.60 7.16 -3.78
C ARG A 76 -3.76 8.00 -3.30
N ASP A 77 -4.16 8.98 -4.09
CA ASP A 77 -5.28 9.87 -3.78
C ASP A 77 -6.60 9.10 -3.78
N MET A 78 -6.83 8.23 -4.77
CA MET A 78 -8.02 7.37 -4.78
C MET A 78 -8.05 6.42 -3.58
N ALA A 79 -6.93 5.78 -3.22
CA ALA A 79 -6.86 4.93 -2.04
C ALA A 79 -7.16 5.71 -0.75
N LYS A 80 -6.64 6.93 -0.63
CA LYS A 80 -6.93 7.83 0.49
C LYS A 80 -8.41 8.19 0.56
N GLN A 81 -9.04 8.50 -0.58
CA GLN A 81 -10.46 8.83 -0.64
C GLN A 81 -11.34 7.65 -0.19
N ILE A 82 -10.98 6.41 -0.56
CA ILE A 82 -11.67 5.21 -0.03
C ILE A 82 -11.52 5.15 1.50
N LEU A 83 -10.30 5.25 2.02
CA LEU A 83 -10.08 5.20 3.48
C LEU A 83 -10.87 6.29 4.22
N GLN A 84 -10.99 7.48 3.64
CA GLN A 84 -11.80 8.57 4.18
C GLN A 84 -13.30 8.27 4.14
N ALA A 85 -13.82 7.72 3.04
CA ALA A 85 -15.22 7.34 2.90
C ALA A 85 -15.64 6.28 3.94
N PHE A 86 -14.74 5.35 4.27
CA PHE A 86 -14.99 4.28 5.25
C PHE A 86 -14.46 4.60 6.66
N ALA A 87 -13.92 5.79 6.90
CA ALA A 87 -13.27 6.16 8.17
C ALA A 87 -14.22 6.02 9.37
N LYS A 88 -15.50 6.39 9.23
CA LYS A 88 -16.48 6.23 10.31
C LYS A 88 -16.63 4.76 10.70
N ARG A 89 -16.77 3.87 9.72
CA ARG A 89 -16.92 2.43 9.95
C ARG A 89 -15.68 1.82 10.58
N LEU A 90 -14.49 2.21 10.12
CA LEU A 90 -13.22 1.75 10.68
C LEU A 90 -13.04 2.19 12.15
N ASN A 91 -13.48 3.40 12.51
CA ASN A 91 -13.42 3.88 13.89
C ASN A 91 -14.46 3.19 14.79
N ASP A 92 -15.70 3.03 14.31
CA ASP A 92 -16.79 2.49 15.11
C ASP A 92 -16.74 0.96 15.22
N MET A 93 -16.30 0.27 14.16
CA MET A 93 -16.34 -1.20 14.05
C MET A 93 -15.21 -1.74 13.14
N PRO A 94 -13.94 -1.70 13.58
CA PRO A 94 -12.80 -2.14 12.77
C PRO A 94 -12.84 -3.63 12.40
N THR A 95 -13.47 -4.46 13.24
CA THR A 95 -13.62 -5.91 12.98
C THR A 95 -14.54 -6.24 11.81
N ALA A 96 -15.35 -5.29 11.34
CA ALA A 96 -16.18 -5.46 10.16
C ALA A 96 -15.45 -5.16 8.85
N LEU A 97 -14.23 -4.60 8.91
CA LEU A 97 -13.43 -4.28 7.72
C LEU A 97 -11.96 -4.74 7.86
N PRO A 98 -11.68 -6.02 8.20
CA PRO A 98 -10.32 -6.53 8.37
C PRO A 98 -9.40 -6.36 7.15
N GLU A 99 -9.90 -6.48 5.91
CA GLU A 99 -9.07 -6.26 4.71
C GLU A 99 -8.82 -4.77 4.50
N MET A 100 -9.82 -3.91 4.74
CA MET A 100 -9.59 -2.46 4.69
C MET A 100 -8.63 -2.00 5.79
N MET A 101 -8.68 -2.62 6.97
CA MET A 101 -7.74 -2.35 8.04
C MET A 101 -6.33 -2.74 7.62
N SER A 102 -6.16 -3.86 6.92
CA SER A 102 -4.87 -4.25 6.32
C SER A 102 -4.41 -3.22 5.27
N ALA A 103 -5.32 -2.68 4.47
CA ALA A 103 -5.04 -1.60 3.53
C ALA A 103 -4.68 -0.27 4.23
N LEU A 104 -5.32 0.05 5.36
CA LEU A 104 -5.01 1.21 6.19
C LEU A 104 -3.64 1.07 6.85
N MET A 105 -3.33 -0.12 7.37
CA MET A 105 -1.99 -0.45 7.87
C MET A 105 -0.98 -0.26 6.75
N PHE A 106 -1.20 -0.78 5.54
CA PHE A 106 -0.30 -0.56 4.40
C PHE A 106 -0.15 0.92 4.02
N TYR A 107 -1.23 1.71 4.12
CA TYR A 107 -1.24 3.15 3.86
C TYR A 107 -0.36 3.92 4.85
N ASN A 108 -0.48 3.57 6.13
CA ASN A 108 0.29 4.18 7.21
C ASN A 108 1.73 3.64 7.28
N ASP A 109 1.92 2.36 6.97
CA ASP A 109 3.18 1.62 6.91
C ASP A 109 3.95 1.89 5.61
N SER A 110 3.74 3.02 4.94
CA SER A 110 4.64 3.48 3.86
C SER A 110 6.08 3.49 4.41
N PRO A 111 6.92 2.53 4.03
CA PRO A 111 7.67 1.77 5.02
C PRO A 111 8.89 2.52 5.52
N THR A 112 9.06 2.56 6.84
CA THR A 112 10.37 2.53 7.50
C THR A 112 10.80 1.06 7.54
N HIS A 113 11.53 0.59 6.53
CA HIS A 113 12.17 -0.74 6.61
C HIS A 113 13.64 -0.51 6.97
N ALA A 114 14.07 -0.92 8.16
CA ALA A 114 15.48 -1.27 8.37
C ALA A 114 15.68 -2.72 7.95
N ALA A 115 16.40 -2.91 6.85
CA ALA A 115 16.90 -4.22 6.49
C ALA A 115 18.23 -4.44 7.24
N ALA A 116 18.19 -5.09 8.40
CA ALA A 116 19.38 -5.63 9.04
C ALA A 116 19.63 -7.05 8.49
N GLN A 117 20.71 -7.23 7.72
CA GLN A 117 21.18 -8.57 7.34
C GLN A 117 21.95 -9.22 8.49
N THR A 118 21.26 -9.53 9.59
CA THR A 118 21.80 -10.50 10.55
C THR A 118 20.69 -11.48 10.93
N LEU A 119 20.83 -12.69 10.39
CA LEU A 119 20.11 -13.93 10.64
C LEU A 119 19.09 -13.91 11.79
N VAL A 120 17.82 -13.69 11.48
CA VAL A 120 16.73 -14.36 12.19
C VAL A 120 15.76 -14.94 11.17
N ARG A 121 15.82 -16.27 11.05
CA ARG A 121 14.90 -17.09 10.26
C ARG A 121 13.51 -17.01 10.89
N TRP A 122 12.77 -15.94 10.60
CA TRP A 122 11.33 -15.92 10.86
C TRP A 122 10.63 -16.59 9.69
N SER A 123 9.88 -17.64 10.02
CA SER A 123 9.05 -18.44 9.14
C SER A 123 8.05 -17.59 8.34
N TRP A 124 8.46 -17.09 7.18
CA TRP A 124 7.62 -16.43 6.17
C TRP A 124 7.36 -17.34 4.96
N SER A 125 7.40 -18.66 5.14
CA SER A 125 7.21 -19.63 4.06
C SER A 125 5.74 -19.87 3.68
N ALA A 126 4.76 -19.32 4.42
CA ALA A 126 3.35 -19.66 4.20
C ALA A 126 2.53 -18.67 3.35
N TRP A 127 2.98 -17.42 3.18
CA TRP A 127 2.18 -16.36 2.51
C TRP A 127 2.92 -15.65 1.37
N CYS A 128 3.91 -16.34 0.78
CA CYS A 128 4.50 -15.94 -0.50
C CYS A 128 3.92 -16.80 -1.65
N GLY A 129 2.60 -16.91 -1.69
CA GLY A 129 1.87 -17.60 -2.74
C GLY A 129 1.57 -16.64 -3.88
N ARG A 130 2.50 -16.53 -4.84
CA ARG A 130 2.33 -15.91 -6.18
C ARG A 130 2.09 -14.39 -6.20
N GLY A 131 3.17 -13.62 -6.43
CA GLY A 131 3.07 -12.43 -7.29
C GLY A 131 3.43 -11.07 -6.71
N CYS A 132 3.93 -10.95 -5.47
CA CYS A 132 4.47 -9.68 -4.98
C CYS A 132 5.90 -9.84 -4.44
N CYS A 133 6.88 -9.54 -5.29
CA CYS A 133 8.30 -9.50 -4.98
C CYS A 133 8.59 -8.42 -3.92
N ARG A 134 8.40 -8.71 -2.62
CA ARG A 134 8.65 -7.73 -1.55
C ARG A 134 10.02 -7.82 -0.89
N ALA A 135 10.75 -8.93 -1.03
CA ALA A 135 12.07 -9.10 -0.39
C ALA A 135 13.25 -9.18 -1.37
N GLU A 136 13.16 -9.97 -2.44
CA GLU A 136 14.36 -10.26 -3.27
C GLU A 136 14.78 -9.14 -4.23
N CYS A 137 13.87 -8.26 -4.66
CA CYS A 137 14.21 -7.16 -5.59
C CYS A 137 14.86 -5.94 -4.91
N LEU A 138 14.65 -5.75 -3.60
CA LEU A 138 15.33 -4.69 -2.85
C LEU A 138 16.81 -5.07 -2.64
N LEU A 139 17.08 -6.35 -2.41
CA LEU A 139 18.43 -6.87 -2.18
C LEU A 139 19.30 -6.87 -3.44
N SER A 140 18.73 -6.95 -4.65
CA SER A 140 19.51 -6.95 -5.91
C SER A 140 20.03 -5.57 -6.34
N ARG A 141 19.49 -4.48 -5.78
CA ARG A 141 19.95 -3.09 -6.03
C ARG A 141 20.81 -2.50 -4.92
N VAL A 142 20.88 -3.17 -3.77
CA VAL A 142 21.75 -2.79 -2.66
C VAL A 142 23.17 -3.26 -2.98
N ARG A 143 24.07 -2.32 -3.30
CA ARG A 143 25.49 -2.65 -3.44
C ARG A 143 26.05 -2.95 -2.06
N LYS A 144 26.63 -4.15 -1.88
CA LYS A 144 27.56 -4.38 -0.77
C LYS A 144 28.66 -3.34 -0.88
N THR A 145 28.75 -2.47 0.11
CA THR A 145 29.90 -1.58 0.26
C THR A 145 30.78 -2.29 1.26
N THR A 146 31.81 -2.97 0.74
CA THR A 146 32.81 -3.75 1.49
C THR A 146 32.24 -4.91 2.35
N ASP A 147 33.14 -5.69 2.98
CA ASP A 147 32.81 -6.90 3.77
C ASP A 147 32.22 -6.57 5.16
N VAL A 148 31.58 -5.41 5.29
CA VAL A 148 31.06 -4.87 6.53
C VAL A 148 29.52 -4.93 6.48
N PRO A 149 28.84 -5.40 7.54
CA PRO A 149 27.38 -5.44 7.58
C PRO A 149 26.83 -4.04 7.31
N THR A 150 26.03 -3.94 6.24
CA THR A 150 25.48 -2.68 5.75
C THR A 150 23.97 -2.73 5.81
N ALA A 151 23.36 -1.78 6.51
CA ALA A 151 21.93 -1.58 6.59
C ALA A 151 21.51 -0.38 5.74
N TYR A 152 20.29 -0.47 5.17
CA TYR A 152 19.63 0.66 4.51
C TYR A 152 18.28 0.85 5.20
N VAL A 153 17.95 2.11 5.49
CA VAL A 153 16.64 2.48 6.02
C VAL A 153 15.91 3.31 4.97
N CYS A 154 14.86 2.76 4.39
CA CYS A 154 14.02 3.48 3.45
C CYS A 154 12.81 4.09 4.16
N ARG A 155 12.39 5.30 3.77
CA ARG A 155 11.18 6.01 4.21
C ARG A 155 10.58 6.77 3.03
N ARG A 156 9.27 6.70 2.81
CA ARG A 156 8.56 7.41 1.71
C ARG A 156 9.27 7.28 0.34
N TYR A 157 9.60 6.06 -0.04
CA TYR A 157 10.28 5.72 -1.32
C TYR A 157 11.70 6.29 -1.50
N ALA A 158 12.28 6.94 -0.49
CA ALA A 158 13.67 7.39 -0.46
C ALA A 158 14.46 6.55 0.56
N CYS A 159 15.66 6.11 0.20
CA CYS A 159 16.53 5.33 1.09
C CYS A 159 17.67 6.18 1.62
N SER A 160 18.04 5.96 2.89
CA SER A 160 19.24 6.54 3.49
C SER A 160 20.50 6.06 2.76
N LEU A 161 21.61 6.78 2.97
CA LEU A 161 22.94 6.25 2.67
C LEU A 161 23.18 4.95 3.46
N PRO A 162 24.07 4.07 2.98
CA PRO A 162 24.44 2.83 3.69
C PRO A 162 24.95 3.16 5.09
N VAL A 163 24.40 2.46 6.07
CA VAL A 163 24.78 2.59 7.49
C VAL A 163 25.49 1.31 7.89
N THR A 164 26.70 1.45 8.42
CA THR A 164 27.52 0.31 8.87
C THR A 164 27.70 0.23 10.38
N ASP A 165 27.31 1.27 11.12
CA ASP A 165 27.38 1.32 12.58
C ASP A 165 25.99 1.09 13.23
N VAL A 166 25.97 0.34 14.33
CA VAL A 166 24.73 -0.02 15.04
C VAL A 166 24.07 1.19 15.69
N LYS A 167 24.84 2.11 16.27
CA LYS A 167 24.30 3.32 16.92
C LYS A 167 23.69 4.26 15.90
N ASP A 168 24.31 4.38 14.73
CA ASP A 168 23.76 5.17 13.64
C ASP A 168 22.45 4.57 13.11
N LEU A 169 22.36 3.23 13.06
CA LEU A 169 21.14 2.53 12.69
C LEU A 169 20.01 2.75 13.71
N GLU A 170 20.31 2.61 15.00
CA GLU A 170 19.38 2.90 16.10
C GLU A 170 18.87 4.35 16.02
N ASN A 171 19.78 5.32 15.83
CA ASN A 171 19.41 6.73 15.68
C ASN A 171 18.50 6.99 14.47
N ILE A 172 18.69 6.28 13.36
CA ILE A 172 17.86 6.43 12.15
C ILE A 172 16.50 5.73 12.33
N LEU A 173 16.45 4.65 13.12
CA LEU A 173 15.20 3.96 13.46
C LEU A 173 14.35 4.77 14.43
N ASP A 174 14.97 5.37 15.44
CA ASP A 174 14.29 6.09 16.52
C ASP A 174 13.88 7.53 16.14
N GLN A 175 14.31 8.02 14.97
CA GLN A 175 13.87 9.32 14.46
C GLN A 175 12.37 9.33 14.17
N ALA A 176 11.62 10.14 14.93
CA ALA A 176 10.24 10.51 14.61
C ALA A 176 10.14 11.12 13.19
N PRO A 177 9.01 10.98 12.47
CA PRO A 177 8.87 11.51 11.12
C PRO A 177 9.13 13.02 11.13
N VAL A 178 10.10 13.47 10.32
CA VAL A 178 10.38 14.90 10.11
C VAL A 178 9.09 15.55 9.59
N GLN A 179 8.48 16.41 10.41
CA GLN A 179 7.36 17.24 9.96
C GLN A 179 7.87 18.12 8.82
N ALA A 180 7.16 18.06 7.68
CA ALA A 180 7.48 18.89 6.54
C ALA A 180 7.36 20.35 6.96
N LYS A 181 8.49 21.06 7.03
CA LYS A 181 8.48 22.52 7.15
C LYS A 181 7.90 23.05 5.85
N GLN A 182 6.67 23.57 5.92
CA GLN A 182 6.08 24.39 4.88
C GLN A 182 7.01 25.58 4.65
N LYS A 183 7.41 25.77 3.40
CA LYS A 183 8.11 26.96 2.93
C LYS A 183 7.26 27.63 1.86
#